data_AF-A0A4R3VVW8-F1
#
_entry.id   AF-A0A4R3VVW8-F1
#
_cell.length_a   1.000
_cell.length_b   1.000
_cell.length_c   1.000
_cell.angle_alpha   90.00
_cell.angle_beta   90.00
_cell.angle_gamma   90.00
#
_symmetry.space_group_name_H-M   'P 1'
#
loop_
_entity.id
_entity.type
_entity.pdbx_description
1 polymer ?
#
loop_
_entity_poly.entity_id
_entity_poly.type
_entity_poly.pdbx_seq_one_letter_code
_entity_poly.pdbx_strand_id
1 'polypeptide(L)'
;MKIIFRTYQFELQPTQEQKVLLDKHFGCIRYVYNYFLNERKEQYQANKKSDNYYKQAATLTELKKKEETAWLKEVNSQSLQFVLRCLDTAYVNFFRGNAKFPRFKSRKKKNSFTVPQFAKLEGGRFFAPKFKEGI
;
A
#
# COMPACT_ATOMS: atom_id res chain seq x y z
N MET A 1 -20.57 -23.06 -13.31
CA MET A 1 -19.34 -22.56 -13.95
C MET A 1 -18.32 -22.24 -12.86
N LYS A 2 -17.16 -22.90 -12.82
CA LYS A 2 -16.14 -22.72 -11.77
C LYS A 2 -15.18 -21.61 -12.17
N ILE A 3 -15.07 -20.55 -11.38
CA ILE A 3 -14.10 -19.48 -11.62
C ILE A 3 -12.72 -19.99 -11.21
N ILE A 4 -11.75 -19.96 -12.12
CA ILE A 4 -10.36 -20.34 -11.86
C ILE A 4 -9.53 -19.06 -11.83
N PHE A 5 -8.94 -18.75 -10.66
CA PHE A 5 -7.98 -17.67 -10.54
C PHE A 5 -6.59 -18.17 -10.93
N ARG A 6 -5.93 -17.46 -11.84
CA ARG A 6 -4.55 -17.75 -12.26
C ARG A 6 -3.62 -16.66 -11.74
N THR A 7 -2.41 -17.06 -11.33
CA THR A 7 -1.35 -16.14 -10.91
C THR A 7 -0.15 -16.36 -11.79
N TYR A 8 0.44 -15.27 -12.27
CA TYR A 8 1.64 -15.28 -13.08
C TYR A 8 2.71 -14.43 -12.39
N GLN A 9 3.96 -14.86 -12.51
CA GLN A 9 5.11 -14.17 -11.93
C GLN A 9 6.12 -13.90 -13.04
N PHE A 10 6.57 -12.66 -13.13
CA PHE A 10 7.52 -12.19 -14.13
C PHE A 10 8.61 -11.38 -13.45
N GLU A 11 9.82 -11.42 -14.01
CA GLU A 11 10.90 -10.51 -13.65
C GLU A 11 10.73 -9.21 -14.43
N LEU A 12 10.80 -8.08 -13.73
CA LEU A 12 10.72 -6.76 -14.36
C LEU A 12 12.13 -6.28 -14.72
N GLN A 13 12.28 -5.63 -15.88
CA GLN A 13 13.54 -5.03 -16.33
C GLN A 13 13.43 -3.49 -16.37
N PRO A 14 13.32 -2.82 -15.20
CA PRO A 14 13.04 -1.39 -15.17
C PRO A 14 14.24 -0.53 -15.57
N THR A 15 13.95 0.58 -16.24
CA THR A 15 14.92 1.67 -16.46
C THR A 15 15.30 2.34 -15.13
N GLN A 16 16.34 3.17 -15.13
CA GLN A 16 16.78 3.88 -13.92
C GLN A 16 15.67 4.78 -13.34
N GLU A 17 14.90 5.45 -14.19
CA GLU A 17 13.76 6.28 -13.77
C GLU A 17 12.63 5.45 -13.15
N GLN A 18 12.32 4.30 -13.76
CA GLN A 18 11.32 3.36 -13.23
C GLN A 18 11.76 2.78 -11.88
N LYS A 19 13.05 2.48 -11.69
CA LYS A 19 13.60 2.05 -10.39
C LYS A 19 13.38 3.10 -9.30
N VAL A 20 13.67 4.37 -9.60
CA VAL A 20 13.41 5.48 -8.67
C VAL A 20 11.92 5.56 -8.33
N LEU A 21 11.04 5.42 -9.32
CA LEU A 21 9.60 5.43 -9.07
C LEU A 21 9.13 4.22 -8.24
N LEU A 22 9.67 3.03 -8.48
CA LEU A 22 9.41 1.83 -7.66
C LEU A 22 9.84 2.05 -6.21
N ASP A 23 11.02 2.62 -5.98
CA ASP A 23 11.52 2.95 -4.64
C ASP A 23 10.63 3.97 -3.93
N LYS A 24 10.14 4.98 -4.65
CA LYS A 24 9.13 5.92 -4.14
C LYS A 24 7.85 5.20 -3.73
N HIS A 25 7.35 4.27 -4.55
CA HIS A 25 6.17 3.46 -4.20
C HIS A 25 6.41 2.66 -2.91
N PHE A 26 7.53 1.95 -2.81
CA PHE A 26 7.87 1.18 -1.61
C PHE A 26 7.98 2.06 -0.36
N GLY A 27 8.62 3.23 -0.48
CA GLY A 27 8.73 4.21 0.59
C GLY A 27 7.38 4.72 1.06
N CYS A 28 6.52 5.16 0.14
CA CYS A 28 5.18 5.65 0.42
C CYS A 28 4.29 4.59 1.07
N ILE A 29 4.29 3.37 0.52
CA ILE A 29 3.53 2.24 1.09
C ILE A 29 3.98 1.95 2.53
N ARG A 30 5.29 1.90 2.77
CA ARG A 30 5.82 1.66 4.11
C ARG A 30 5.44 2.77 5.09
N TYR A 31 5.58 4.03 4.67
CA TYR A 31 5.23 5.18 5.49
C TYR A 31 3.74 5.16 5.87
N VAL A 32 2.85 5.07 4.88
CA VAL A 32 1.39 5.05 5.11
C VAL A 32 1.02 3.90 6.04
N TYR A 33 1.52 2.70 5.81
CA TYR A 33 1.23 1.57 6.71
C TYR A 33 1.66 1.85 8.15
N ASN A 34 2.88 2.35 8.36
CA ASN A 34 3.41 2.57 9.69
C ASN A 34 2.72 3.74 10.40
N TYR A 35 2.45 4.83 9.68
CA TYR A 35 1.74 5.99 10.19
C TYR A 35 0.37 5.58 10.76
N PHE A 36 -0.43 4.87 9.95
CA PHE A 36 -1.78 4.46 10.35
C PHE A 36 -1.81 3.31 11.34
N LEU A 37 -0.78 2.46 11.37
CA LEU A 37 -0.60 1.50 12.45
C LEU A 37 -0.29 2.20 13.78
N ASN A 38 0.54 3.25 13.75
CA ASN A 38 0.87 4.04 14.94
C ASN A 38 -0.35 4.78 15.47
N GLU A 39 -1.09 5.45 14.60
CA GLU A 39 -2.34 6.15 14.94
C GLU A 39 -3.35 5.21 15.65
N ARG A 40 -3.59 4.01 15.11
CA ARG A 40 -4.47 3.03 15.76
C ARG A 40 -3.95 2.60 17.13
N LYS A 41 -2.63 2.43 17.29
CA LYS A 41 -2.04 2.06 18.58
C LYS A 41 -2.23 3.16 19.62
N GLU A 42 -1.99 4.41 19.26
CA GLU A 42 -2.16 5.58 20.15
C GLU A 42 -3.64 5.76 20.54
N GLN A 43 -4.55 5.69 19.58
CA GLN A 43 -5.99 5.75 19.85
C GLN A 43 -6.47 4.63 20.77
N TYR A 44 -5.95 3.42 20.56
CA TYR A 44 -6.30 2.29 21.41
C TYR A 44 -5.76 2.45 22.83
N GLN A 45 -4.57 3.03 23.00
CA GLN A 45 -4.02 3.33 24.32
C GLN A 45 -4.86 4.40 25.04
N ALA A 46 -5.28 5.45 24.34
CA ALA A 46 -6.06 6.54 24.93
C ALA A 46 -7.51 6.13 25.26
N ASN A 47 -8.21 5.54 24.29
CA ASN A 47 -9.67 5.42 24.33
C ASN A 47 -10.17 3.97 24.19
N LYS A 48 -9.27 2.97 24.11
CA LYS A 48 -9.58 1.55 23.81
C LYS A 48 -10.38 1.35 22.51
N LYS A 49 -10.32 2.33 21.61
CA LYS A 49 -10.97 2.31 20.29
C LYS A 49 -9.90 2.25 19.20
N SER A 50 -10.24 1.62 18.08
CA SER A 50 -9.42 1.62 16.87
C SER A 50 -10.24 2.17 15.72
N ASP A 51 -9.65 3.05 14.93
CA ASP A 51 -10.24 3.48 13.67
C ASP A 51 -10.27 2.35 12.63
N ASN A 52 -11.16 2.52 11.64
CA ASN A 52 -11.36 1.61 10.53
C ASN A 52 -10.76 2.18 9.23
N TYR A 53 -10.79 1.39 8.16
CA TYR A 53 -10.32 1.80 6.84
C TYR A 53 -10.86 3.16 6.37
N TYR A 54 -12.17 3.42 6.54
CA TYR A 54 -12.82 4.61 5.98
C TYR A 54 -12.29 5.90 6.60
N LYS A 55 -12.14 5.93 7.93
CA LYS A 55 -11.57 7.08 8.63
C LYS A 55 -10.12 7.33 8.19
N GLN A 56 -9.31 6.29 8.14
CA GLN A 56 -7.92 6.40 7.72
C GLN A 56 -7.76 6.81 6.24
N ALA A 57 -8.68 6.39 5.38
CA ALA A 57 -8.72 6.84 3.98
C ALA A 57 -9.04 8.33 3.86
N ALA A 58 -9.92 8.86 4.71
CA ALA A 58 -10.17 10.30 4.81
C ALA A 58 -8.92 11.04 5.31
N THR A 59 -8.32 10.58 6.42
CA THR A 59 -7.07 11.14 6.94
C THR A 59 -5.93 11.10 5.92
N LEU A 60 -5.80 10.02 5.15
CA LEU A 60 -4.80 9.91 4.07
C LEU A 60 -5.02 10.98 2.99
N THR A 61 -6.27 11.36 2.73
CA THR A 61 -6.59 12.41 1.77
C THR A 61 -6.10 13.76 2.26
N GLU A 62 -6.28 14.05 3.55
CA GLU A 62 -5.76 15.27 4.18
C GLU A 62 -4.22 15.25 4.30
N LEU A 63 -3.61 14.11 4.64
CA LEU A 63 -2.15 13.97 4.65
C LEU A 63 -1.54 14.32 3.29
N LYS A 64 -2.11 13.84 2.18
CA LYS A 64 -1.60 14.19 0.86
C LYS A 64 -1.67 15.70 0.55
N LYS A 65 -2.53 16.46 1.23
CA LYS A 65 -2.65 17.92 1.04
C LYS A 65 -1.61 18.70 1.83
N LYS A 66 -1.12 18.18 2.96
CA LYS A 66 -0.06 18.81 3.75
C LYS A 66 1.25 18.87 2.97
N GLU A 67 1.99 19.97 3.11
CA GLU A 67 3.25 20.17 2.39
C GLU A 67 4.30 19.10 2.74
N GLU A 68 4.43 18.78 4.03
CA GLU A 68 5.37 17.77 4.56
C GLU A 68 5.16 16.36 3.98
N THR A 69 3.93 16.05 3.56
CA THR A 69 3.54 14.74 3.03
C THR A 69 3.01 14.81 1.60
N ALA A 70 3.30 15.90 0.89
CA ALA A 70 2.88 16.10 -0.50
C ALA A 70 3.49 15.06 -1.45
N TRP A 71 4.68 14.55 -1.13
CA TRP A 71 5.38 13.48 -1.87
C TRP A 71 4.57 12.18 -1.98
N LEU A 72 3.57 11.95 -1.12
CA LEU A 72 2.62 10.84 -1.27
C LEU A 72 1.79 10.91 -2.56
N LYS A 73 1.69 12.09 -3.20
CA LYS A 73 0.99 12.27 -4.49
C LYS A 73 1.79 11.79 -5.70
N GLU A 74 3.08 11.52 -5.52
CA GLU A 74 3.98 11.08 -6.60
C GLU A 74 3.65 9.65 -7.06
N VAL A 75 3.10 8.83 -6.17
CA VAL A 75 2.80 7.41 -6.39
C VAL A 75 1.32 7.16 -6.69
N ASN A 76 0.98 5.93 -7.09
CA ASN A 76 -0.41 5.55 -7.35
C ASN A 76 -1.25 5.63 -6.05
N SER A 77 -2.32 6.44 -6.09
CA SER A 77 -3.25 6.64 -4.97
C SER A 77 -3.97 5.35 -4.56
N GLN A 78 -4.30 4.49 -5.53
CA GLN A 78 -4.94 3.21 -5.26
C GLN A 78 -4.01 2.25 -4.50
N SER A 79 -2.70 2.32 -4.75
CA SER A 79 -1.73 1.53 -4.00
C SER A 79 -1.65 1.97 -2.55
N LEU A 80 -1.73 3.27 -2.26
CA LEU A 80 -1.78 3.79 -0.88
C LEU A 80 -3.05 3.34 -0.16
N GLN A 81 -4.20 3.41 -0.83
CA GLN A 81 -5.46 2.93 -0.25
C GLN A 81 -5.46 1.41 -0.04
N PHE A 82 -4.83 0.64 -0.94
CA PHE A 82 -4.74 -0.81 -0.78
C PHE A 82 -3.95 -1.19 0.47
N VAL A 83 -2.89 -0.45 0.79
CA VAL A 83 -2.11 -0.67 2.03
C VAL A 83 -2.97 -0.48 3.29
N LEU A 84 -3.87 0.50 3.29
CA LEU A 84 -4.84 0.67 4.40
C LEU A 84 -5.77 -0.54 4.52
N ARG A 85 -6.23 -1.11 3.40
CA ARG A 85 -7.03 -2.35 3.41
C ARG A 85 -6.25 -3.54 3.95
N CYS A 86 -4.97 -3.65 3.62
CA CYS A 86 -4.09 -4.68 4.19
C CYS A 86 -3.94 -4.51 5.70
N LEU A 87 -3.77 -3.27 6.18
CA LEU A 87 -3.71 -2.98 7.62
C LEU A 87 -5.03 -3.38 8.31
N ASP A 88 -6.15 -2.99 7.73
CA ASP A 88 -7.47 -3.30 8.26
C ASP A 88 -7.72 -4.81 8.35
N THR A 89 -7.37 -5.54 7.28
CA THR A 89 -7.45 -7.01 7.24
C THR A 89 -6.55 -7.65 8.30
N ALA A 90 -5.35 -7.12 8.52
CA ALA A 90 -4.45 -7.62 9.56
C ALA A 90 -5.03 -7.42 10.97
N TYR A 91 -5.68 -6.29 11.23
CA TYR A 91 -6.40 -6.04 12.48
C TYR A 91 -7.59 -6.98 12.66
N VAL A 92 -8.43 -7.16 11.64
CA VAL A 92 -9.57 -8.08 11.67
C VAL A 92 -9.10 -9.51 11.95
N ASN A 93 -8.05 -9.97 11.28
CA ASN A 93 -7.50 -11.31 11.50
C ASN A 93 -6.90 -11.47 12.90
N PHE A 94 -6.29 -10.43 13.46
CA PHE A 94 -5.82 -10.43 14.84
C PHE A 94 -6.97 -10.59 15.83
N PHE A 95 -8.04 -9.80 15.70
CA PHE A 95 -9.21 -9.91 16.59
C PHE A 95 -9.98 -11.22 16.42
N ARG A 96 -9.91 -11.85 15.25
CA ARG A 96 -10.45 -13.20 15.01
C ARG A 96 -9.58 -14.33 15.55
N GLY A 97 -8.39 -14.04 16.08
CA GLY A 97 -7.43 -15.05 16.57
C GLY A 97 -6.67 -15.79 15.46
N ASN A 98 -6.81 -15.38 14.20
CA ASN A 98 -6.19 -16.03 13.05
C ASN A 98 -4.77 -15.52 12.75
N ALA A 99 -4.36 -14.40 13.36
CA ALA A 99 -3.07 -13.79 13.13
C ALA A 99 -2.53 -13.10 14.39
N LYS A 100 -1.21 -12.85 14.42
CA LYS A 100 -0.57 -12.02 15.45
C LYS A 100 -0.81 -10.54 15.17
N PHE A 101 -0.65 -9.71 16.20
CA PHE A 101 -0.82 -8.26 16.08
C PHE A 101 0.08 -7.68 14.98
N PRO A 102 -0.43 -6.76 14.13
CA PRO A 102 0.34 -6.17 13.05
C PRO A 102 1.60 -5.44 13.55
N ARG A 103 2.71 -5.61 12.82
CA ARG A 103 4.01 -5.02 13.15
C ARG A 103 4.38 -3.95 12.13
N PHE A 104 5.12 -2.93 12.56
CA PHE A 104 5.67 -1.94 11.65
C PHE A 104 6.50 -2.59 10.53
N LYS A 105 6.32 -2.09 9.31
CA LYS A 105 7.11 -2.47 8.14
C LYS A 105 8.51 -1.87 8.22
N SER A 106 9.51 -2.66 7.87
CA SER A 106 10.93 -2.26 7.84
C SER A 106 11.44 -2.20 6.41
N ARG A 107 12.38 -1.28 6.14
CA ARG A 107 13.06 -1.15 4.83
C ARG A 107 13.90 -2.37 4.46
N LYS A 108 14.47 -3.05 5.47
CA LYS A 108 15.37 -4.20 5.30
C LYS A 108 14.63 -5.51 4.96
N LYS A 109 13.30 -5.50 5.00
CA LYS A 109 12.46 -6.66 4.65
C LYS A 109 11.89 -6.49 3.24
N LYS A 110 11.13 -7.50 2.78
CA LYS A 110 10.43 -7.49 1.50
C LYS A 110 9.61 -6.20 1.34
N ASN A 111 9.92 -5.44 0.30
CA ASN A 111 9.15 -4.27 -0.12
C ASN A 111 8.23 -4.69 -1.28
N SER A 112 6.97 -4.31 -1.20
CA SER A 112 5.97 -4.63 -2.21
C SER A 112 4.88 -3.56 -2.19
N PHE A 113 4.33 -3.26 -3.36
CA PHE A 113 3.09 -2.50 -3.50
C PHE A 113 2.15 -3.29 -4.42
N THR A 114 0.87 -2.93 -4.36
CA THR A 114 -0.17 -3.57 -5.16
C THR A 114 -0.88 -2.51 -5.98
N VAL A 115 -1.12 -2.83 -7.24
CA VAL A 115 -1.92 -2.02 -8.16
C VAL A 115 -3.23 -2.78 -8.41
N PRO A 116 -4.32 -2.42 -7.72
CA PRO A 116 -5.54 -3.23 -7.76
C PRO A 116 -6.30 -3.10 -9.09
N GLN A 117 -6.11 -2.00 -9.82
CA GLN A 117 -6.82 -1.72 -11.07
C GLN A 117 -5.89 -0.99 -12.05
N PHE A 118 -6.27 -0.99 -13.33
CA PHE A 118 -5.54 -0.32 -14.43
C PHE A 118 -4.12 -0.84 -14.68
N ALA A 119 -3.77 -1.99 -14.11
CA ALA A 119 -2.58 -2.73 -14.51
C ALA A 119 -2.88 -3.55 -15.76
N LYS A 120 -1.98 -3.53 -16.75
CA LYS A 120 -2.11 -4.27 -18.00
C LYS A 120 -0.79 -4.94 -18.36
N LEU A 121 -0.88 -6.10 -19.01
CA LEU A 121 0.24 -6.78 -19.64
C LEU A 121 -0.03 -6.80 -21.14
N GLU A 122 0.80 -6.12 -21.92
CA GLU A 122 0.63 -5.99 -23.36
C GLU A 122 2.00 -5.99 -24.03
N GLY A 123 2.16 -6.79 -25.10
CA GLY A 123 3.42 -6.90 -25.83
C GLY A 123 4.62 -7.32 -24.97
N GLY A 124 4.40 -8.11 -23.91
CA GLY A 124 5.45 -8.53 -22.97
C GLY A 124 5.89 -7.45 -21.97
N ARG A 125 5.21 -6.30 -21.90
CA ARG A 125 5.50 -5.20 -20.97
C ARG A 125 4.40 -5.03 -19.93
N PHE A 126 4.79 -4.55 -18.75
CA PHE A 126 3.88 -4.24 -17.65
C PHE A 126 3.55 -2.76 -17.58
N PHE A 127 2.27 -2.42 -17.73
CA PHE A 127 1.76 -1.06 -17.62
C PHE A 127 1.01 -0.89 -16.31
N ALA A 128 1.29 0.18 -15.58
CA ALA A 128 0.58 0.57 -14.37
C ALA A 128 0.50 2.09 -14.24
N PRO A 129 -0.47 2.63 -13.48
CA PRO A 129 -0.56 4.07 -13.26
C PRO A 129 0.75 4.66 -12.73
N LYS A 130 1.09 5.87 -13.18
CA LYS A 130 2.36 6.60 -12.93
C LYS A 130 3.58 6.12 -13.71
N PHE A 131 3.57 4.92 -14.27
CA PHE A 131 4.60 4.47 -15.20
C PHE A 131 4.21 4.95 -16.61
N LYS A 132 4.96 5.92 -17.16
CA LYS A 132 4.68 6.51 -18.48
C LYS A 132 4.81 5.49 -19.60
N GLU A 133 5.83 4.64 -19.47
CA GLU A 133 6.13 3.54 -20.39
C GLU A 133 5.96 2.21 -19.66
N GLY A 134 5.71 1.15 -20.42
CA GLY A 134 5.69 -0.20 -19.86
C GLY A 134 7.07 -0.58 -19.31
N ILE A 135 7.07 -1.29 -18.19
CA ILE A 135 8.26 -1.91 -17.58
C ILE A 135 8.54 -3.25 -18.27
#